data_AF-A0A4V1CKF7-F1
#
_entry.id   AF-A0A4V1CKF7-F1
#
_cell.length_a   1.000
_cell.length_b   1.000
_cell.length_c   1.000
_cell.angle_alpha   90.00
_cell.angle_beta   90.00
_cell.angle_gamma   90.00
#
_symmetry.space_group_name_H-M   'P 1'
#
loop_
_entity.id
_entity.type
_entity.pdbx_description
1 polymer ?
#
loop_
_entity_poly.entity_id
_entity_poly.type
_entity_poly.pdbx_seq_one_letter_code
_entity_poly.pdbx_strand_id
1 'polypeptide(L)'
;MGAIAIAKASDGVFERLVSGLEGAFGRSAAEGLARHFIEAEGADFYWEARQRERWIGTYERLEEEGEVLDQVAVFGFLDGLFYVAVVLVDAFDGVEALAGLRRFERRGEAERAFESID
;
A
#
# COMPACT_ATOMS: atom_id res chain seq x y z
N MET A 1 11.03 11.18 18.17
CA MET A 1 11.19 12.11 17.04
C MET A 1 11.45 11.42 15.68
N GLY A 2 11.48 10.08 15.57
CA GLY A 2 11.75 9.39 14.29
C GLY A 2 10.53 8.84 13.53
N ALA A 3 9.44 8.48 14.22
CA ALA A 3 8.28 7.83 13.60
C ALA A 3 7.38 8.77 12.77
N ILE A 4 7.33 10.06 13.13
CA ILE A 4 6.47 11.07 12.48
C ILE A 4 7.04 11.50 11.12
N ALA A 5 8.37 11.57 11.00
CA ALA A 5 9.04 11.98 9.76
C ALA A 5 8.87 10.93 8.64
N ILE A 6 8.87 9.64 8.99
CA ILE A 6 8.69 8.54 8.03
C ILE A 6 7.24 8.45 7.56
N ALA A 7 6.26 8.63 8.47
CA ALA A 7 4.84 8.68 8.10
C ALA A 7 4.53 9.84 7.13
N LYS A 8 5.18 11.01 7.32
CA LYS A 8 4.99 12.18 6.45
C LYS A 8 5.56 12.00 5.03
N ALA A 9 6.61 11.20 4.86
CA ALA A 9 7.16 10.90 3.52
C ALA A 9 6.27 9.93 2.72
N SER A 10 5.55 9.05 3.42
CA SER A 10 4.66 7.99 2.89
C SER A 10 3.29 8.55 2.48
N ASP A 11 2.73 9.51 3.23
CA ASP A 11 1.55 10.31 2.81
C ASP A 11 1.77 11.11 1.52
N GLY A 12 3.04 11.35 1.16
CA GLY A 12 3.40 12.02 -0.08
C GLY A 12 2.85 11.34 -1.33
N VAL A 13 2.55 10.03 -1.28
CA VAL A 13 1.90 9.32 -2.40
C VAL A 13 0.49 9.84 -2.63
N PHE A 14 -0.33 9.92 -1.57
CA PHE A 14 -1.70 10.46 -1.66
C PHE A 14 -1.67 11.95 -2.03
N GLU A 15 -0.80 12.74 -1.40
CA GLU A 15 -0.68 14.17 -1.69
C GLU A 15 -0.26 14.43 -3.15
N ARG A 16 0.66 13.64 -3.71
CA ARG A 16 1.04 13.74 -5.12
C ARG A 16 -0.11 13.39 -6.06
N LEU A 17 -0.88 12.35 -5.74
CA LEU A 17 -2.06 11.97 -6.52
C LEU A 17 -3.10 13.10 -6.52
N VAL A 18 -3.43 13.62 -5.33
CA VAL A 18 -4.36 14.75 -5.18
C VAL A 18 -3.87 15.97 -5.96
N SER A 19 -2.59 16.34 -5.84
CA SER A 19 -1.99 17.47 -6.55
C SER A 19 -2.09 17.32 -8.08
N GLY A 20 -1.83 16.12 -8.61
CA GLY A 20 -1.99 15.81 -10.04
C GLY A 20 -3.44 15.95 -10.52
N LEU A 21 -4.40 15.53 -9.68
CA LEU A 21 -5.83 15.63 -9.98
C LEU A 21 -6.36 17.07 -9.83
N GLU A 22 -5.82 17.88 -8.91
CA GLU A 22 -6.21 19.29 -8.77
C GLU A 22 -6.03 20.05 -10.09
N GLY A 23 -4.92 19.79 -10.80
CA GLY A 23 -4.62 20.43 -12.08
C GLY A 23 -5.61 20.06 -13.21
N ALA A 24 -6.23 18.89 -13.13
CA ALA A 24 -7.12 18.37 -14.17
C ALA A 24 -8.62 18.52 -13.84
N PHE A 25 -8.99 18.47 -12.56
CA PHE A 25 -10.39 18.37 -12.10
C PHE A 25 -10.77 19.41 -11.04
N GLY A 26 -9.80 20.19 -10.54
CA GLY A 26 -10.01 21.19 -9.51
C GLY A 26 -9.99 20.65 -8.08
N ARG A 27 -9.68 21.54 -7.13
CA ARG A 27 -9.46 21.22 -5.71
C ARG A 27 -10.61 20.49 -5.02
N SER A 28 -11.86 20.89 -5.29
CA SER A 28 -13.02 20.31 -4.61
C SER A 28 -13.31 18.86 -5.01
N ALA A 29 -12.80 18.39 -6.15
CA ALA A 29 -13.03 17.03 -6.65
C ALA A 29 -11.82 16.11 -6.44
N ALA A 30 -10.62 16.67 -6.31
CA ALA A 30 -9.37 15.92 -6.35
C ALA A 30 -9.24 14.86 -5.25
N GLU A 31 -9.60 15.15 -3.99
CA GLU A 31 -9.53 14.18 -2.90
C GLU A 31 -10.51 13.01 -3.07
N GLY A 32 -11.73 13.29 -3.51
CA GLY A 32 -12.74 12.27 -3.77
C GLY A 32 -12.33 11.34 -4.93
N LEU A 33 -11.80 11.92 -6.01
CA LEU A 33 -11.25 11.14 -7.12
C LEU A 33 -10.04 10.32 -6.68
N ALA A 34 -9.12 10.89 -5.91
CA ALA A 34 -7.93 10.17 -5.41
C ALA A 34 -8.32 8.91 -4.62
N ARG A 35 -9.32 9.02 -3.73
CA ARG A 35 -9.85 7.87 -3.00
C ARG A 35 -10.45 6.83 -3.93
N HIS A 36 -11.23 7.24 -4.94
CA HIS A 36 -11.79 6.31 -5.92
C HIS A 36 -10.71 5.60 -6.76
N PHE A 37 -9.64 6.30 -7.15
CA PHE A 37 -8.50 5.67 -7.83
C PHE A 37 -7.81 4.63 -6.93
N ILE A 38 -7.59 4.94 -5.66
CA ILE A 38 -6.99 3.99 -4.71
C ILE A 38 -7.92 2.80 -4.43
N GLU A 39 -9.24 2.99 -4.43
CA GLU A 39 -10.17 1.87 -4.30
C GLU A 39 -10.16 0.95 -5.53
N ALA A 40 -9.96 1.51 -6.73
CA ALA A 40 -9.99 0.76 -7.99
C ALA A 40 -8.64 0.11 -8.35
N GLU A 41 -7.52 0.78 -8.08
CA GLU A 41 -6.16 0.42 -8.53
C GLU A 41 -5.15 0.45 -7.36
N GLY A 42 -5.63 0.22 -6.13
CA GLY A 42 -4.90 0.52 -4.91
C GLY A 42 -3.59 -0.22 -4.69
N ALA A 43 -3.36 -1.35 -5.37
CA ALA A 43 -2.23 -2.23 -5.08
C ALA A 43 -0.88 -1.49 -5.23
N ASP A 44 -0.70 -0.76 -6.33
CA ASP A 44 0.50 0.06 -6.57
C ASP A 44 0.61 1.21 -5.56
N PHE A 45 -0.50 1.87 -5.21
CA PHE A 45 -0.48 2.95 -4.23
C PHE A 45 -0.06 2.46 -2.83
N TYR A 46 -0.51 1.26 -2.43
CA TYR A 46 -0.09 0.65 -1.18
C TYR A 46 1.37 0.18 -1.25
N TRP A 47 1.82 -0.39 -2.36
CA TRP A 47 3.21 -0.74 -2.55
C TRP A 47 4.13 0.48 -2.45
N GLU A 48 3.84 1.56 -3.18
CA GLU A 48 4.64 2.78 -3.20
C GLU A 48 4.61 3.53 -1.87
N ALA A 49 3.50 3.45 -1.12
CA ALA A 49 3.38 4.09 0.19
C ALA A 49 4.02 3.26 1.32
N ARG A 50 4.60 2.09 1.07
CA ARG A 50 5.12 1.22 2.13
C ARG A 50 6.26 1.86 2.89
N GLN A 51 6.26 1.67 4.21
CA GLN A 51 7.34 2.14 5.10
C GLN A 51 8.15 0.96 5.65
N ARG A 52 7.55 -0.21 5.72
CA ARG A 52 8.17 -1.47 6.13
C ARG A 52 7.64 -2.58 5.25
N GLU A 53 8.49 -3.54 4.98
CA GLU A 53 8.17 -4.76 4.27
C GLU A 53 8.81 -5.96 4.98
N ARG A 54 8.22 -7.14 4.78
CA ARG A 54 8.78 -8.43 5.20
C ARG A 54 8.35 -9.47 4.18
N TRP A 55 9.33 -10.13 3.56
CA TRP A 55 9.07 -11.33 2.77
C TRP A 55 8.53 -12.44 3.68
N ILE A 56 7.40 -13.04 3.31
CA ILE A 56 6.71 -14.07 4.11
C ILE A 56 6.57 -15.40 3.35
N GLY A 57 6.94 -15.44 2.07
CA GLY A 57 7.03 -16.68 1.32
C GLY A 57 6.85 -16.48 -0.16
N THR A 58 6.76 -17.60 -0.85
CA THR A 58 6.51 -17.66 -2.29
C THR A 58 5.07 -18.09 -2.54
N TYR A 59 4.44 -17.50 -3.55
CA TYR A 59 3.16 -17.91 -4.08
C TYR A 59 3.37 -18.54 -5.45
N GLU A 60 3.09 -19.83 -5.54
CA GLU A 60 3.11 -20.58 -6.79
C GLU A 60 1.67 -20.69 -7.31
N ARG A 61 1.42 -20.18 -8.52
CA ARG A 61 0.13 -20.35 -9.18
C ARG A 61 -0.05 -21.83 -9.56
N LEU A 62 -1.25 -22.36 -9.35
CA LEU A 62 -1.57 -23.77 -9.60
C LEU A 62 -1.50 -24.22 -11.07
N GLU A 63 -1.34 -23.30 -12.02
CA GLU A 63 -1.23 -23.62 -13.45
C GLU A 63 0.25 -23.75 -13.82
N GLU A 64 0.62 -24.89 -14.42
CA GLU A 64 1.97 -25.49 -14.57
C GLU A 64 3.07 -24.63 -15.26
N GLU A 65 2.77 -23.41 -15.67
CA GLU A 65 3.73 -22.44 -16.24
C GLU A 65 3.62 -21.05 -15.57
N GLY A 66 3.08 -20.99 -14.35
CA GLY A 66 2.86 -19.74 -13.63
C GLY A 66 4.14 -19.06 -13.17
N GLU A 67 4.17 -17.73 -13.29
CA GLU A 67 5.20 -16.90 -12.67
C GLU A 67 5.23 -17.12 -11.15
N VAL A 68 6.45 -17.23 -10.62
CA VAL A 68 6.71 -17.34 -9.19
C VAL A 68 6.61 -15.94 -8.60
N LEU A 69 5.64 -15.74 -7.71
CA LEU A 69 5.44 -14.45 -7.05
C LEU A 69 5.95 -14.52 -5.61
N ASP A 70 6.51 -13.43 -5.13
CA ASP A 70 6.83 -13.26 -3.72
C ASP A 70 5.65 -12.68 -2.96
N GLN A 71 5.39 -13.24 -1.78
CA GLN A 71 4.43 -12.72 -0.81
C GLN A 71 5.18 -11.79 0.13
N VAL A 72 4.80 -10.52 0.12
CA VAL A 72 5.43 -9.48 0.93
C VAL A 72 4.40 -8.84 1.84
N ALA A 73 4.55 -9.02 3.15
CA ALA A 73 3.80 -8.25 4.12
C ALA A 73 4.28 -6.80 4.09
N VAL A 74 3.38 -5.84 3.99
CA VAL A 74 3.69 -4.40 4.00
C VAL A 74 2.97 -3.68 5.13
N PHE A 75 3.63 -2.66 5.67
CA PHE A 75 3.08 -1.69 6.60
C PHE A 75 3.38 -0.28 6.10
N GLY A 76 2.39 0.61 6.14
CA GLY A 76 2.57 2.00 5.74
C GLY A 76 1.47 2.92 6.25
N PHE A 77 1.40 4.11 5.64
CA PHE A 77 0.42 5.15 5.94
C PHE A 77 -0.07 5.75 4.62
N LEU A 78 -1.38 5.83 4.41
CA LEU A 78 -1.96 6.35 3.19
C LEU A 78 -3.36 6.91 3.48
N ASP A 79 -3.68 8.09 2.94
CA ASP A 79 -4.95 8.81 3.17
C ASP A 79 -5.26 8.95 4.68
N GLY A 80 -4.24 9.30 5.47
CA GLY A 80 -4.41 9.55 6.91
C GLY A 80 -4.57 8.30 7.78
N LEU A 81 -4.45 7.09 7.22
CA LEU A 81 -4.60 5.84 7.96
C LEU A 81 -3.36 4.96 7.86
N PHE A 82 -3.00 4.31 8.96
CA PHE A 82 -2.03 3.23 8.93
C PHE A 82 -2.65 2.03 8.23
N TYR A 83 -1.87 1.31 7.44
CA TYR A 83 -2.35 0.10 6.80
C TYR A 83 -1.37 -1.06 6.95
N VAL A 84 -1.92 -2.26 6.85
CA VAL A 84 -1.20 -3.52 6.74
C VAL A 84 -1.83 -4.34 5.63
N ALA A 85 -1.02 -4.95 4.77
CA ALA A 85 -1.47 -5.83 3.70
C ALA A 85 -0.42 -6.87 3.35
N VAL A 86 -0.78 -7.85 2.51
CA VAL A 86 0.15 -8.71 1.78
C VAL A 86 0.08 -8.33 0.31
N VAL A 87 1.23 -8.11 -0.31
CA VAL A 87 1.37 -7.82 -1.74
C VAL A 87 2.01 -9.02 -2.41
N LEU A 88 1.46 -9.45 -3.54
CA LEU A 88 2.12 -10.40 -4.45
C LEU A 88 2.93 -9.59 -5.45
N VAL A 89 4.24 -9.85 -5.53
CA VAL A 89 5.13 -9.18 -6.46
C VAL A 89 5.86 -10.18 -7.36
N ASP A 90 6.12 -9.78 -8.59
CA ASP A 90 6.96 -10.54 -9.52
C ASP A 90 8.47 -10.39 -9.19
N ALA A 91 9.32 -11.02 -10.01
CA ALA A 91 10.77 -10.96 -9.85
C ALA A 91 11.41 -9.56 -10.09
N PHE A 92 10.62 -8.59 -10.54
CA PHE A 92 11.02 -7.21 -10.83
C PHE A 92 10.33 -6.20 -9.90
N ASP A 93 9.77 -6.66 -8.77
CA ASP A 93 9.00 -5.85 -7.82
C ASP A 93 7.70 -5.24 -8.43
N GLY A 94 7.21 -5.83 -9.52
CA GLY A 94 5.92 -5.49 -10.14
C GLY A 94 4.77 -6.05 -9.31
N VAL A 95 3.79 -5.20 -8.97
CA VAL A 95 2.66 -5.58 -8.12
C VAL A 95 1.61 -6.35 -8.94
N GLU A 96 1.40 -7.61 -8.58
CA GLU A 96 0.39 -8.47 -9.20
C GLU A 96 -0.93 -8.46 -8.43
N ALA A 97 -0.88 -8.39 -7.10
CA ALA A 97 -2.09 -8.38 -6.28
C ALA A 97 -1.87 -7.78 -4.88
N LEU A 98 -2.97 -7.32 -4.29
CA LEU A 98 -3.06 -6.89 -2.90
C LEU A 98 -4.10 -7.75 -2.16
N ALA A 99 -3.70 -8.33 -1.03
CA ALA A 99 -4.56 -9.16 -0.20
C ALA A 99 -4.52 -8.71 1.27
N GLY A 100 -5.61 -8.99 1.99
CA GLY A 100 -5.66 -8.78 3.44
C GLY A 100 -5.51 -7.33 3.90
N LEU A 101 -5.81 -6.35 3.05
CA LEU A 101 -5.69 -4.93 3.39
C LEU A 101 -6.55 -4.58 4.61
N ARG A 102 -5.90 -4.09 5.66
CA ARG A 102 -6.51 -3.59 6.89
C ARG A 102 -6.01 -2.19 7.18
N ARG A 103 -6.91 -1.31 7.59
CA ARG A 103 -6.61 0.10 7.91
C ARG A 103 -6.87 0.40 9.39
N PHE A 104 -6.07 1.27 9.97
CA PHE A 104 -6.08 1.60 11.39
C PHE A 104 -5.81 3.08 11.60
N GLU A 105 -6.51 3.71 12.53
CA GLU A 105 -6.21 5.08 12.96
C GLU A 105 -4.97 5.14 13.84
N ARG A 106 -4.69 4.06 14.59
CA ARG A 106 -3.60 4.01 15.57
C ARG A 106 -2.45 3.15 15.08
N ARG A 107 -1.25 3.73 15.09
CA ARG A 107 0.01 3.06 14.72
C ARG A 107 0.21 1.73 15.42
N GLY A 108 0.05 1.69 16.74
CA GLY A 108 0.30 0.48 17.53
C GLY A 108 -0.70 -0.67 17.30
N GLU A 109 -1.89 -0.40 16.72
CA GLU A 109 -2.81 -1.44 16.28
C GLU A 109 -2.34 -2.05 14.95
N ALA A 110 -1.91 -1.20 14.02
CA ALA A 110 -1.31 -1.63 12.77
C ALA A 110 0.01 -2.40 12.98
N GLU A 111 0.88 -1.95 13.88
CA GLU A 111 2.15 -2.64 14.18
C GLU A 111 1.92 -4.06 14.70
N ARG A 112 0.98 -4.26 15.63
CA ARG A 112 0.63 -5.60 16.12
C ARG A 112 0.03 -6.48 15.02
N ALA A 113 -0.78 -5.90 14.14
CA ALA A 113 -1.35 -6.64 13.02
C ALA A 113 -0.28 -7.05 12.00
N PHE A 114 0.72 -6.20 11.74
CA PHE A 114 1.85 -6.52 10.87
C PHE A 114 2.71 -7.64 11.47
N GLU A 115 2.99 -7.57 12.77
CA GLU A 115 3.77 -8.59 13.47
C GLU A 115 3.11 -9.97 13.47
N SER A 116 1.78 -10.04 13.39
CA SER A 116 1.02 -11.30 13.38
C SER A 116 0.84 -11.94 12.00
N ILE A 117 1.43 -11.39 10.93
CA ILE A 117 1.39 -12.01 9.59
C ILE A 117 2.48 -13.08 9.51
N ASP A 118 2.10 -14.30 9.18
CA ASP A 118 3.01 -15.42 8.97
C ASP A 118 3.37 -15.60 7.48
#